data_AF-A0A9D8SG82-F1
#
_entry.id   AF-A0A9D8SG82-F1
#
_cell.length_a   1.000
_cell.length_b   1.000
_cell.length_c   1.000
_cell.angle_alpha   90.00
_cell.angle_beta   90.00
_cell.angle_gamma   90.00
#
_symmetry.space_group_name_H-M   'P 1'
#
loop_
_entity.id
_entity.type
_entity.pdbx_description
1 polymer ?
#
loop_
_entity_poly.entity_id
_entity_poly.type
_entity_poly.pdbx_seq_one_letter_code
_entity_poly.pdbx_strand_id
1 'polypeptide(L)' 'MTKKTVYMIVTVVLALSAVAEMCGVHMHGAHWWPLPFGYNIFFGFVGCWALIIVSKMIMAPILQRDEDYYESVGDDDE' A
#
# COMPACT_ATOMS: atom_id res chain seq x y z
N MET A 1 -2.56 -15.99 -10.01
CA MET A 1 -1.90 -16.12 -8.69
C MET A 1 -2.93 -16.57 -7.68
N THR A 2 -2.61 -17.58 -6.87
CA THR A 2 -3.48 -17.94 -5.75
C THR A 2 -3.22 -16.98 -4.58
N LYS A 3 -4.21 -16.72 -3.73
CA LYS A 3 -4.06 -15.87 -2.52
C LYS A 3 -2.87 -16.32 -1.67
N LYS A 4 -2.65 -17.64 -1.59
CA LYS A 4 -1.53 -18.27 -0.87
C LYS A 4 -0.18 -17.90 -1.48
N THR A 5 -0.07 -17.88 -2.81
CA THR A 5 1.16 -17.47 -3.52
C THR A 5 1.50 -16.01 -3.22
N VAL A 6 0.51 -15.12 -3.20
CA VAL A 6 0.74 -13.70 -2.89
C VAL A 6 1.23 -13.52 -1.46
N TYR A 7 0.57 -14.13 -0.48
CA TYR A 7 1.02 -14.04 0.91
C TYR A 7 2.42 -14.62 1.11
N MET A 8 2.72 -15.75 0.45
CA MET A 8 4.06 -16.34 0.50
C MET A 8 5.12 -15.38 -0.06
N ILE A 9 4.88 -14.73 -1.21
CA ILE A 9 5.83 -13.77 -1.79
C ILE A 9 6.02 -12.58 -0.85
N VAL A 10 4.94 -12.00 -0.32
CA VAL A 10 5.04 -10.86 0.62
C VAL A 10 5.85 -11.24 1.86
N THR A 11 5.59 -12.42 2.45
CA THR A 11 6.34 -12.89 3.61
C THR A 11 7.82 -13.10 3.29
N VAL A 12 8.14 -13.69 2.13
CA VAL A 12 9.53 -13.89 1.70
C VAL A 12 10.25 -12.55 1.53
N VAL A 13 9.60 -11.57 0.89
CA VAL A 13 10.19 -10.23 0.70
C VAL A 13 10.44 -9.55 2.05
N LEU A 14 9.47 -9.57 2.97
CA LEU A 14 9.63 -8.97 4.29
C LEU A 14 10.74 -9.65 5.10
N ALA A 15 10.84 -10.98 5.04
CA ALA A 15 11.90 -11.72 5.71
C ALA A 15 13.28 -11.39 5.14
N LEU A 16 13.41 -11.32 3.80
CA LEU A 16 14.66 -10.93 3.15
C LEU A 16 15.07 -9.50 3.51
N SER A 17 14.11 -8.55 3.56
CA SER A 17 14.39 -7.18 4.00
C SER A 17 14.86 -7.13 5.45
N ALA A 18 14.25 -7.90 6.36
CA ALA A 18 14.65 -7.96 7.76
C ALA A 18 16.06 -8.55 7.94
N VAL A 19 16.38 -9.61 7.19
CA VAL A 19 17.73 -10.20 7.17
C VAL A 19 18.75 -9.20 6.61
N ALA A 20 18.41 -8.45 5.55
CA ALA A 20 19.30 -7.43 5.01
C ALA A 20 19.60 -6.31 6.02
N GLU A 21 18.60 -5.90 6.81
CA GLU A 21 18.77 -4.93 7.89
C GLU A 21 19.63 -5.49 9.04
N MET A 22 19.45 -6.77 9.40
CA MET A 22 20.29 -7.47 10.38
C MET A 22 21.74 -7.63 9.92
N CYS A 23 21.97 -7.89 8.63
CA CYS A 23 23.30 -8.07 8.04
C CYS A 23 24.13 -6.79 7.98
N GLY A 24 23.65 -5.68 8.54
CA GLY A 24 24.46 -4.48 8.63
C GLY A 24 24.65 -3.78 7.29
N VAL A 25 23.77 -3.99 6.31
CA VAL A 25 23.75 -3.23 5.04
C VAL A 25 23.25 -1.81 5.36
N HIS A 26 24.04 -1.07 6.12
CA HIS A 26 23.75 0.26 6.63
C HIS A 26 24.17 1.28 5.57
N MET A 27 23.34 1.45 4.54
CA MET A 27 23.44 2.61 3.66
C MET A 27 22.68 3.78 4.32
N HIS A 28 23.15 4.23 5.48
CA HIS A 28 22.49 5.27 6.26
C HIS A 28 23.42 6.49 6.43
N GLY A 29 22.97 7.62 5.88
CA GLY A 29 23.48 8.93 6.30
C GLY A 29 23.09 9.23 7.75
N ALA A 30 23.67 10.27 8.34
CA ALA A 30 23.39 10.65 9.72
C ALA A 30 21.89 10.88 9.93
N HIS A 31 21.26 10.06 10.79
CA HIS A 31 19.88 10.25 11.18
C HIS A 31 19.81 11.10 12.44
N TRP A 32 18.87 12.04 12.47
CA TRP A 32 18.63 12.99 13.56
C TRP A 32 17.88 12.37 14.76
N TRP A 33 17.49 11.09 14.67
CA TRP A 33 16.78 10.32 15.71
C TRP A 33 17.22 8.84 15.72
N PRO A 34 17.24 8.12 16.86
CA PRO A 34 17.54 6.68 16.87
C PRO A 34 16.45 5.86 16.16
N LEU A 35 16.78 5.28 15.02
CA LEU A 35 15.90 4.36 14.30
C LEU A 35 15.99 2.96 14.94
N PRO A 36 14.92 2.43 15.53
CA PRO A 36 14.92 1.05 16.03
C PRO A 36 14.98 0.06 14.86
N PHE A 37 15.43 -1.17 15.15
CA PHE A 37 15.43 -2.26 14.17
C PHE A 37 14.04 -2.49 13.58
N GLY A 38 13.97 -2.68 12.26
CA GLY A 38 12.75 -2.91 11.50
C GLY A 38 11.97 -1.65 11.17
N TYR A 39 12.47 -0.46 11.51
CA TYR A 39 11.80 0.81 11.23
C TYR A 39 11.48 0.98 9.73
N ASN A 40 12.45 0.70 8.86
CA ASN A 40 12.30 0.89 7.41
C ASN A 40 11.21 -0.01 6.83
N ILE A 41 11.19 -1.28 7.26
CA ILE A 41 10.21 -2.27 6.82
C ILE A 41 8.82 -1.89 7.33
N PHE A 42 8.73 -1.50 8.60
CA PHE A 42 7.47 -1.10 9.21
C PHE A 42 6.87 0.12 8.51
N PHE A 43 7.63 1.22 8.39
CA PHE A 43 7.14 2.42 7.74
C PHE A 43 6.89 2.24 6.24
N GLY A 44 7.70 1.45 5.54
CA GLY A 44 7.46 1.14 4.13
C GLY A 44 6.17 0.35 3.92
N PHE A 45 5.95 -0.71 4.68
CA PHE A 45 4.78 -1.57 4.52
C PHE A 45 3.49 -0.91 5.04
N VAL A 46 3.51 -0.43 6.29
CA VAL A 46 2.35 0.22 6.91
C VAL A 46 2.05 1.55 6.23
N GLY A 47 3.06 2.32 5.87
CA GLY A 47 2.90 3.58 5.13
C GLY A 47 2.26 3.35 3.76
N CYS A 48 2.67 2.31 3.03
CA CYS A 48 2.04 1.96 1.76
C CYS A 48 0.55 1.62 1.94
N TRP A 49 0.22 0.83 2.97
CA TRP A 49 -1.17 0.48 3.27
C TRP A 49 -2.00 1.70 3.66
N ALA A 50 -1.44 2.59 4.49
CA ALA A 50 -2.06 3.85 4.86
C ALA A 50 -2.32 4.74 3.63
N LEU A 51 -1.35 4.87 2.72
CA LEU A 51 -1.50 5.63 1.48
C LEU A 51 -2.63 5.07 0.60
N ILE A 52 -2.73 3.75 0.47
CA ILE A 52 -3.82 3.11 -0.29
C ILE A 52 -5.18 3.42 0.34
N ILE A 53 -5.30 3.32 1.67
CA ILE A 53 -6.55 3.59 2.37
C ILE A 53 -6.95 5.06 2.22
N VAL A 54 -6.02 5.98 2.49
CA VAL A 54 -6.24 7.43 2.37
C VAL A 54 -6.59 7.81 0.93
N SER A 55 -5.86 7.27 -0.04
CA SER A 55 -6.14 7.46 -1.46
C SER A 55 -7.55 6.99 -1.81
N LYS A 56 -7.96 5.81 -1.33
CA LYS A 56 -9.31 5.31 -1.58
C LYS A 56 -10.37 6.19 -0.91
N MET A 57 -10.13 6.69 0.30
CA MET A 57 -11.10 7.56 0.97
C MET A 57 -11.28 8.93 0.29
N ILE A 58 -10.19 9.51 -0.21
CA ILE A 58 -10.22 10.87 -0.81
C ILE A 58 -10.53 10.81 -2.30
N MET A 59 -9.86 9.93 -3.04
CA MET A 59 -9.94 9.87 -4.50
C MET A 59 -11.22 9.19 -4.98
N ALA A 60 -11.74 8.18 -4.27
CA ALA A 60 -12.96 7.48 -4.69
C ALA A 60 -14.17 8.42 -4.82
N PRO A 61 -14.55 9.25 -3.84
CA PRO A 61 -15.70 10.15 -4.00
C PRO A 61 -15.47 11.27 -5.02
N ILE A 62 -14.22 11.66 -5.27
CA ILE A 62 -13.89 12.71 -6.26
C ILE A 62 -13.98 12.16 -7.69
N LEU A 63 -13.50 10.93 -7.90
CA LEU A 63 -13.32 10.36 -9.24
C LEU A 63 -14.47 9.46 -9.68
N GLN A 64 -15.14 8.78 -8.74
CA GLN A 64 -16.26 7.92 -9.08
C GLN A 64 -17.46 8.77 -9.45
N ARG A 65 -17.98 8.49 -10.63
CA ARG A 65 -19.22 9.09 -11.13
C ARG A 65 -20.40 8.45 -10.40
N ASP A 66 -21.49 9.21 -10.31
CA ASP A 66 -22.74 8.70 -9.79
C ASP A 66 -23.14 7.40 -10.50
N GLU A 67 -23.66 6.46 -9.73
CA GLU A 67 -23.96 5.11 -10.17
C GLU A 67 -25.11 5.08 -11.19
N ASP A 68 -26.00 6.08 -11.14
CA ASP A 68 -27.16 6.19 -12.04
C ASP A 68 -26.84 6.95 -13.35
N TYR A 69 -25.58 7.37 -13.57
CA TYR A 69 -25.21 8.29 -14.66
C TYR A 69 -25.54 7.79 -16.08
N TYR A 70 -25.56 6.48 -16.31
CA TYR A 70 -25.88 5.91 -17.62
C TYR A 70 -27.31 5.37 -17.73
N GLU A 71 -28.03 5.25 -16.63
CA GLU A 71 -29.43 4.80 -16.65
C GLU A 71 -30.38 5.93 -17.04
N SER A 72 -30.02 7.20 -16.80
CA SER A 72 -30.89 8.36 -17.06
C SER A 72 -31.09 8.74 -18.55
N VAL A 73 -30.51 8.01 -19.50
CA VAL A 73 -30.53 8.36 -20.94
C VAL A 73 -31.36 7.36 -21.76
N GLY A 74 -31.91 6.32 -21.13
CA GLY A 74 -32.66 5.25 -21.81
C GLY A 74 -34.14 5.16 -21.50
N ASP A 75 -34.71 6.06 -20.70
CA ASP A 75 -36.09 5.99 -20.20
C ASP A 75 -37.00 7.09 -20.80
N ASP A 76 -36.60 7.67 -21.94
CA ASP A 76 -37.39 8.67 -22.69
C ASP A 76 -38.14 8.05 -23.90
N ASP A 77 -38.26 6.71 -23.97
CA ASP A 77 -38.89 5.96 -25.07
C ASP A 77 -40.15 5.16 -24.65
N GLU A 78 -40.94 5.64 -23.67
CA GLU A 78 -42.35 5.19 -23.44
C GLU A 78 -43.37 6.34 -23.45
#